data_AF-K9UNA5-F1
#
_entry.id   AF-K9UNA5-F1
#
_cell.length_a   1.000
_cell.length_b   1.000
_cell.length_c   1.000
_cell.angle_alpha   90.00
_cell.angle_beta   90.00
_cell.angle_gamma   90.00
#
_symmetry.space_group_name_H-M   'P 1'
#
loop_
_entity.id
_entity.type
_entity.pdbx_description
1 polymer ?
#
loop_
_entity_poly.entity_id
_entity_poly.type
_entity_poly.pdbx_seq_one_letter_code
_entity_poly.pdbx_strand_id
1 'polypeptide(L)'
;MNDKTDLEPKEIFIEVPSTPHYPYPERIPSASDPMGEIHIRGRALRTLGGGNVRWWVLISGWLMFGTTFLITFALVLSSQSYVLIFLLLITAIPLFPLWRGTATKLARRNRRS
;
A
#
# COMPACT_ATOMS: atom_id res chain seq x y z
N MET A 1 35.47 27.90 -65.73
CA MET A 1 35.99 27.72 -64.37
C MET A 1 34.80 27.26 -63.53
N ASN A 2 34.63 25.95 -63.36
CA ASN A 2 33.47 25.38 -62.68
C ASN A 2 33.78 25.22 -61.20
N ASP A 3 33.20 26.08 -60.38
CA ASP A 3 33.21 25.98 -58.93
C ASP A 3 32.14 24.97 -58.50
N LYS A 4 32.58 23.74 -58.20
CA LYS A 4 31.74 22.71 -57.58
C LYS A 4 31.90 22.88 -56.08
N THR A 5 30.97 23.60 -55.46
CA THR A 5 30.84 23.61 -54.00
C THR A 5 30.26 22.28 -53.55
N ASP A 6 31.15 21.35 -53.20
CA ASP A 6 30.84 20.10 -52.52
C ASP A 6 30.22 20.44 -51.14
N LEU A 7 28.89 20.31 -51.05
CA LEU A 7 28.16 20.40 -49.78
C LEU A 7 28.36 19.09 -49.02
N GLU A 8 29.51 18.95 -48.38
CA GLU A 8 29.75 17.91 -47.40
C GLU A 8 28.69 18.02 -46.28
N PRO A 9 27.92 16.94 -45.99
CA PRO A 9 26.90 16.97 -44.96
C PRO A 9 27.58 17.12 -43.59
N LYS A 10 27.59 18.35 -43.09
CA LYS A 10 28.10 18.68 -41.76
C LYS A 10 27.27 17.92 -40.73
N GLU A 11 27.83 16.85 -40.16
CA GLU A 11 27.22 16.08 -39.08
C GLU A 11 26.85 17.02 -37.92
N ILE A 12 25.55 17.20 -37.71
CA ILE A 12 25.03 18.00 -36.61
C ILE A 12 25.08 17.12 -35.37
N PHE A 13 26.15 17.25 -34.60
CA PHE A 13 26.24 16.66 -33.27
C PHE A 13 25.28 17.40 -32.34
N ILE A 14 24.13 16.77 -32.07
CA ILE A 14 23.18 17.23 -31.06
C ILE A 14 23.61 16.58 -29.74
N GLU A 15 24.32 17.34 -28.90
CA GLU A 15 24.62 16.92 -27.53
C GLU A 15 23.33 16.87 -26.72
N VAL A 16 22.76 15.66 -26.58
CA VAL A 16 21.63 15.44 -25.69
C VAL A 16 22.16 15.37 -24.26
N PRO A 17 21.76 16.29 -23.36
CA PRO A 17 22.23 16.27 -21.98
C PRO A 17 21.80 14.95 -21.32
N SER A 18 22.75 14.29 -20.66
CA SER A 18 22.54 13.00 -19.98
C SER A 18 21.60 13.08 -18.76
N THR A 19 21.24 14.30 -18.35
CA THR A 19 20.32 14.55 -17.24
C THR A 19 19.17 15.44 -17.73
N PRO A 20 17.97 14.88 -17.97
CA PRO A 20 16.80 15.70 -18.26
C PRO A 20 16.52 16.61 -17.05
N HIS A 21 16.62 17.92 -17.25
CA HIS A 21 16.21 18.90 -16.25
C HIS A 21 14.68 18.92 -16.25
N TYR A 22 14.06 18.20 -15.32
CA TYR A 22 12.60 18.21 -15.16
C TYR A 22 12.17 19.61 -14.67
N PRO A 23 11.37 20.36 -15.44
CA PRO A 23 10.98 21.73 -15.09
C PRO A 23 10.04 21.80 -13.88
N TYR A 24 9.53 20.65 -13.43
CA TYR A 24 8.70 20.53 -12.25
C TYR A 24 9.51 19.78 -11.18
N PRO A 25 9.98 20.45 -10.11
CA PRO A 25 10.39 19.73 -8.92
C PRO A 25 9.20 18.91 -8.46
N GLU A 26 9.39 17.61 -8.21
CA GLU A 26 8.35 16.75 -7.65
C GLU A 26 7.82 17.41 -6.38
N ARG A 27 6.65 18.06 -6.48
CA ARG A 27 6.01 18.73 -5.36
C ARG A 27 5.63 17.64 -4.38
N ILE A 28 6.34 17.56 -3.26
CA ILE A 28 6.01 16.64 -2.18
C ILE A 28 4.55 16.95 -1.80
N PRO A 29 3.61 16.02 -1.98
CA PRO A 29 2.20 16.29 -1.75
C PRO A 29 2.03 16.67 -0.29
N SER A 30 1.59 17.91 -0.02
CA SER A 30 1.29 18.34 1.34
C SER A 30 -0.09 17.82 1.73
N ALA A 31 -0.25 17.43 3.00
CA ALA A 31 -1.54 16.97 3.52
C ALA A 31 -2.59 18.10 3.61
N SER A 32 -2.18 19.35 3.36
CA SER A 32 -3.04 20.53 3.33
C SER A 32 -3.76 20.75 2.00
N ASP A 33 -3.35 20.06 0.93
CA ASP A 33 -3.99 20.13 -0.38
C ASP A 33 -4.95 18.93 -0.54
N PRO A 34 -6.24 19.10 -0.89
CA PRO A 34 -7.19 17.99 -1.03
C PRO A 34 -6.70 16.90 -2.00
N MET A 35 -5.93 17.27 -3.03
CA MET A 35 -5.33 16.29 -3.95
C MET A 35 -4.19 15.50 -3.28
N GLY A 36 -3.43 16.13 -2.38
CA GLY A 36 -2.38 15.50 -1.60
C GLY A 36 -2.93 14.49 -0.59
N GLU A 37 -4.07 14.79 0.05
CA GLU A 37 -4.71 13.88 1.00
C GLU A 37 -5.14 12.56 0.35
N ILE A 38 -5.74 12.61 -0.84
CA ILE A 38 -6.15 11.41 -1.60
C ILE A 38 -4.92 10.57 -1.96
N HIS A 39 -3.83 11.22 -2.38
CA HIS A 39 -2.57 10.54 -2.72
C HIS A 39 -1.95 9.84 -1.51
N ILE A 40 -1.94 10.50 -0.35
CA ILE A 40 -1.41 9.94 0.90
C ILE A 40 -2.28 8.78 1.40
N ARG A 41 -3.61 8.91 1.36
CA ARG A 41 -4.54 7.82 1.71
C ARG A 41 -4.39 6.62 0.78
N GLY A 42 -4.32 6.84 -0.53
CA GLY A 42 -4.13 5.79 -1.52
C GLY A 42 -2.80 5.05 -1.34
N ARG A 43 -1.72 5.79 -1.04
CA ARG A 43 -0.40 5.21 -0.72
C ARG A 43 -0.43 4.42 0.59
N ALA A 44 -1.04 4.96 1.64
CA ALA A 44 -1.19 4.29 2.93
C ALA A 44 -1.93 2.95 2.76
N LEU A 45 -3.07 2.95 2.05
CA LEU A 45 -3.85 1.73 1.78
C LEU A 45 -3.08 0.71 0.94
N ARG A 46 -2.32 1.15 -0.09
CA ARG A 46 -1.42 0.26 -0.85
C ARG A 46 -0.30 -0.31 0.01
N THR A 47 0.29 0.46 0.93
CA THR A 47 1.32 -0.04 1.84
C THR A 47 0.79 -1.01 2.88
N LEU A 48 -0.46 -0.82 3.32
CA LEU A 48 -1.20 -1.77 4.17
C LEU A 48 -1.47 -3.08 3.44
N GLY A 49 -1.96 -3.03 2.19
CA GLY A 49 -2.19 -4.20 1.34
C GLY A 49 -0.92 -4.90 0.87
N GLY A 50 0.20 -4.17 0.78
CA GLY A 50 1.50 -4.68 0.32
C GLY A 50 2.31 -5.46 1.37
N GLY A 51 1.76 -5.73 2.56
CA GLY A 51 2.42 -6.54 3.59
C GLY A 51 3.57 -5.82 4.32
N ASN A 52 3.68 -4.49 4.19
CA ASN A 52 4.70 -3.69 4.90
C ASN A 52 4.22 -3.20 6.28
N VAL A 53 3.18 -3.85 6.83
CA VAL A 53 2.69 -3.56 8.19
C VAL A 53 3.67 -4.14 9.20
N ARG A 54 4.05 -3.38 10.24
CA ARG A 54 4.95 -3.86 11.32
C ARG A 54 4.36 -5.10 11.99
N TRP A 55 5.19 -6.11 12.30
CA TRP A 55 4.70 -7.40 12.84
C TRP A 55 4.00 -7.23 14.18
N TRP A 56 4.51 -6.31 15.02
CA TRP A 56 3.87 -5.90 16.27
C TRP A 56 2.44 -5.38 16.09
N VAL A 57 2.15 -4.67 15.01
CA VAL A 57 0.80 -4.15 14.73
C VAL A 57 -0.16 -5.32 14.46
N LEU A 58 0.27 -6.33 13.70
CA LEU A 58 -0.54 -7.54 13.47
C LEU A 58 -0.81 -8.31 14.76
N ILE A 59 0.21 -8.48 15.62
CA ILE A 59 0.04 -9.16 16.90
C ILE A 59 -0.91 -8.38 17.81
N SER A 60 -0.72 -7.06 17.94
CA SER A 60 -1.59 -6.23 18.78
C SER A 60 -3.03 -6.21 18.26
N GLY A 61 -3.23 -6.18 16.94
CA GLY A 61 -4.56 -6.29 16.33
C GLY A 61 -5.20 -7.64 16.62
N TRP A 62 -4.46 -8.73 16.45
CA TRP A 62 -4.95 -10.07 16.81
C TRP A 62 -5.28 -10.20 18.29
N LEU A 63 -4.49 -9.61 19.17
CA LEU A 63 -4.75 -9.64 20.61
C LEU A 63 -6.01 -8.86 20.95
N MET A 64 -6.12 -7.61 20.48
CA MET A 64 -7.29 -6.76 20.75
C MET A 64 -8.57 -7.34 20.15
N PHE A 65 -8.60 -7.57 18.83
CA PHE A 65 -9.81 -8.01 18.14
C PHE A 65 -10.09 -9.51 18.35
N GLY A 66 -9.06 -10.33 18.45
CA GLY A 66 -9.21 -11.77 18.70
C GLY A 66 -9.72 -12.07 20.10
N THR A 67 -9.24 -11.34 21.13
CA THR A 67 -9.76 -11.49 22.50
C THR A 67 -11.21 -11.05 22.58
N THR A 68 -11.57 -9.91 21.98
CA THR A 68 -12.99 -9.50 21.91
C THR A 68 -13.83 -10.54 21.21
N PHE A 69 -13.41 -11.04 20.04
CA PHE A 69 -14.13 -12.09 19.31
C PHE A 69 -14.31 -13.37 20.15
N LEU A 70 -13.26 -13.84 20.84
CA LEU A 70 -13.32 -15.03 21.70
C LEU A 70 -14.30 -14.87 22.85
N ILE A 71 -14.32 -13.71 23.51
CA ILE A 71 -15.27 -13.43 24.60
C ILE A 71 -16.70 -13.45 24.07
N THR A 72 -16.96 -12.77 22.96
CA THR A 72 -18.29 -12.75 22.33
C THR A 72 -18.72 -14.14 21.88
N PHE A 73 -17.80 -14.93 21.33
CA PHE A 73 -18.05 -16.30 20.91
C PHE A 73 -18.42 -17.21 22.09
N ALA A 74 -17.71 -17.11 23.22
CA ALA A 74 -18.05 -17.83 24.43
C ALA A 74 -19.43 -17.43 24.98
N LEU A 75 -19.77 -16.13 24.93
CA LEU A 75 -21.09 -15.62 25.32
C LEU A 75 -22.22 -16.17 24.44
N VAL A 76 -22.01 -16.24 23.11
CA VAL A 76 -22.98 -16.83 22.18
C VAL A 76 -23.22 -18.31 22.51
N LEU A 77 -22.14 -19.08 22.74
CA LEU A 77 -22.24 -20.49 23.09
C LEU A 77 -22.97 -20.71 24.42
N SER A 78 -22.68 -19.88 25.44
CA SER A 78 -23.28 -20.02 26.77
C SER A 78 -24.74 -19.59 26.82
N SER A 79 -25.13 -18.57 26.06
CA SER A 79 -26.48 -17.99 26.13
C SER A 79 -27.46 -18.63 25.15
N GLN A 80 -26.97 -19.31 24.10
CA GLN A 80 -27.76 -19.84 22.97
C GLN A 80 -28.72 -18.81 22.35
N SER A 81 -28.40 -17.50 22.49
CA SER A 81 -29.26 -16.43 21.99
C SER A 81 -28.90 -16.08 20.55
N TYR A 82 -29.88 -16.17 19.65
CA TYR A 82 -29.73 -15.78 18.25
C TYR A 82 -29.40 -14.29 18.07
N VAL A 83 -29.78 -13.43 19.03
CA VAL A 83 -29.50 -11.99 18.96
C VAL A 83 -27.99 -11.71 19.02
N LEU A 84 -27.24 -12.52 19.79
CA LEU A 84 -25.79 -12.35 19.94
C LEU A 84 -25.00 -12.80 18.71
N ILE A 85 -25.62 -13.56 17.79
CA ILE A 85 -25.00 -13.95 16.52
C ILE A 85 -24.73 -12.71 15.65
N PHE A 86 -25.64 -11.73 15.64
CA PHE A 86 -25.40 -10.46 14.93
C PHE A 86 -24.20 -9.71 15.49
N LEU A 87 -24.06 -9.69 16.82
CA LEU A 87 -22.94 -9.04 17.49
C LEU A 87 -21.62 -9.76 17.18
N LEU A 88 -21.65 -11.10 17.13
CA LEU A 88 -20.52 -11.93 16.71
C LEU A 88 -20.05 -11.57 15.29
N LEU A 89 -20.99 -11.48 14.34
CA LEU A 89 -20.68 -11.11 12.94
C LEU A 89 -19.97 -9.76 12.84
N ILE A 90 -20.44 -8.75 13.58
CA ILE A 90 -19.83 -7.42 13.60
C ILE A 90 -18.39 -7.51 14.14
N THR A 91 -18.18 -8.26 15.21
CA THR A 91 -16.82 -8.44 15.78
C THR A 91 -15.89 -9.23 14.87
N ALA A 92 -16.41 -10.04 13.95
CA ALA A 92 -15.63 -10.81 12.99
C ALA A 92 -15.09 -9.97 11.81
N ILE A 93 -15.75 -8.86 11.46
CA ILE A 93 -15.37 -7.98 10.34
C ILE A 93 -13.89 -7.56 10.40
N PRO A 94 -13.36 -7.02 11.52
CA PRO A 94 -11.96 -6.62 11.60
C PRO A 94 -10.97 -7.80 11.59
N LEU A 95 -11.40 -9.03 11.88
CA LEU A 95 -10.51 -10.20 11.78
C LEU A 95 -10.15 -10.57 10.33
N PHE A 96 -11.04 -10.31 9.38
CA PHE A 96 -10.80 -10.61 7.97
C PHE A 96 -9.56 -9.90 7.38
N PRO A 97 -9.40 -8.57 7.50
CA PRO A 97 -8.19 -7.90 7.01
C PRO A 97 -6.94 -8.31 7.82
N LEU A 98 -7.06 -8.60 9.12
CA LEU A 98 -5.95 -9.10 9.94
C LEU A 98 -5.43 -10.45 9.44
N TRP A 99 -6.33 -11.39 9.11
CA TRP A 99 -5.99 -12.67 8.52
C TRP A 99 -5.28 -12.50 7.17
N ARG A 100 -5.79 -11.63 6.28
CA ARG A 100 -5.12 -11.37 4.99
C ARG A 100 -3.74 -10.72 5.19
N GLY A 101 -3.60 -9.84 6.17
CA GLY A 101 -2.34 -9.21 6.53
C GLY A 101 -1.31 -10.21 7.07
N THR A 102 -1.71 -11.17 7.90
CA THR A 102 -0.81 -12.23 8.38
C THR A 102 -0.44 -13.19 7.27
N ALA A 103 -1.39 -13.61 6.44
CA ALA A 103 -1.15 -14.54 5.33
C ALA A 103 -0.15 -13.98 4.30
N THR A 104 -0.32 -12.72 3.87
CA THR A 104 0.61 -12.06 2.93
C THR A 104 2.01 -11.90 3.52
N LYS A 105 2.10 -11.64 4.82
CA LYS A 105 3.39 -11.49 5.51
C LYS A 105 4.12 -12.82 5.69
N LEU A 106 3.41 -13.90 6.04
CA LEU A 106 3.98 -15.25 6.08
C LEU A 106 4.44 -15.71 4.70
N ALA A 107 3.64 -15.46 3.65
CA ALA A 107 3.99 -15.83 2.27
C ALA A 107 5.29 -15.16 1.78
N ARG A 108 5.55 -13.91 2.19
CA ARG A 108 6.81 -13.21 1.87
C ARG A 108 8.01 -13.74 2.64
N ARG A 109 7.84 -14.15 3.90
CA ARG A 109 8.91 -14.75 4.70
C ARG A 109 9.39 -16.05 4.05
N ASN A 110 8.46 -16.87 3.55
CA ASN A 110 8.78 -18.16 2.92
C ASN A 110 9.47 -18.04 1.56
N ARG A 111 9.50 -16.86 0.93
CA ARG A 111 10.21 -16.62 -0.34
C ARG A 111 11.62 -16.04 -0.15
N ARG A 112 11.99 -15.67 1.07
CA ARG A 112 13.31 -15.11 1.41
C ARG A 112 14.21 -16.09 2.17
N SER A 113 13.65 -17.22 2.58
CA SER A 113 14.38 -18.36 3.15
C SER A 113 14.55 -19.42 2.09
#